data_AF-A0A0M3IV52-F1
#
_entry.id   AF-A0A0M3IV52-F1
#
_cell.length_a   1.000
_cell.length_b   1.000
_cell.length_c   1.000
_cell.angle_alpha   90.00
_cell.angle_beta   90.00
_cell.angle_gamma   90.00
#
_symmetry.space_group_name_H-M   'P 1'
#
loop_
_entity.id
_entity.type
_entity.pdbx_description
1 polymer ?
#
loop_
_entity_poly.entity_id
_entity_poly.type
_entity_poly.pdbx_seq_one_letter_code
_entity_poly.pdbx_strand_id
1 'polypeptide(L)'
;MTLHSIDKMIENDETIYVYLQIIRVVVPQLLVIVLLFSYVLFGSGMFVILDDNLAKENFTDIILFSFTTLATIGYGNISPSTPLAQLFCIVFSIFGIPMTLLTLANLGKYLTKSYWMALVCLGREIRWRACENSKLPLPTILTLFIITFAILESISLRVIGWH
;
A
#
# COMPACT_ATOMS: atom_id res chain seq x y z
N MET A 1 14.56 -44.11 22.69
CA MET A 1 14.33 -42.93 21.82
C MET A 1 12.89 -43.02 21.38
N THR A 2 12.00 -42.48 22.21
CA THR A 2 10.62 -42.93 22.37
C THR A 2 9.66 -42.17 21.47
N LEU A 3 8.64 -42.86 20.97
CA LEU A 3 7.53 -42.41 20.12
C LEU A 3 6.89 -41.06 20.52
N HIS A 4 7.05 -40.64 21.78
CA HIS A 4 6.65 -39.32 22.30
C HIS A 4 7.32 -38.13 21.58
N SER A 5 8.51 -38.30 20.99
CA SER A 5 9.17 -37.27 20.18
C SER A 5 8.64 -37.20 18.74
N ILE A 6 8.00 -38.27 18.25
CA ILE A 6 7.41 -38.35 16.91
C ILE A 6 5.99 -37.77 16.94
N ASP A 7 5.23 -37.98 18.02
CA ASP A 7 3.90 -37.37 18.19
C ASP A 7 3.96 -35.83 18.26
N LYS A 8 5.00 -35.25 18.88
CA LYS A 8 5.24 -33.78 18.81
C LYS A 8 5.60 -33.28 17.40
N MET A 9 6.06 -34.16 16.51
CA MET A 9 6.23 -33.78 15.10
C MET A 9 4.91 -33.86 14.31
N ILE A 10 3.93 -34.65 14.76
CA ILE A 10 2.63 -34.84 14.11
C ILE A 10 1.56 -33.87 14.63
N GLU A 11 1.62 -33.47 15.91
CA GLU A 11 0.83 -32.33 16.42
C GLU A 11 1.29 -30.98 15.81
N ASN A 12 2.45 -31.00 15.14
CA ASN A 12 2.92 -29.93 14.29
C ASN A 12 2.31 -29.99 12.87
N ASP A 13 1.59 -31.04 12.45
CA ASP A 13 1.08 -31.16 11.07
C ASP A 13 -0.04 -30.15 10.80
N GLU A 14 -1.05 -30.02 11.69
CA GLU A 14 -2.07 -28.96 11.58
C GLU A 14 -1.47 -27.55 11.67
N THR A 15 -0.51 -27.35 12.57
CA THR A 15 0.17 -26.06 12.71
C THR A 15 1.01 -25.74 11.46
N ILE A 16 1.70 -26.74 10.89
CA ILE A 16 2.44 -26.66 9.62
C ILE A 16 1.50 -26.37 8.45
N TYR A 17 0.33 -26.99 8.36
CA TYR A 17 -0.65 -26.67 7.32
C TYR A 17 -1.17 -25.24 7.44
N VAL A 18 -1.42 -24.76 8.67
CA VAL A 18 -1.79 -23.36 8.92
C VAL A 18 -0.65 -22.41 8.53
N TYR A 19 0.60 -22.72 8.88
CA TYR A 19 1.76 -21.93 8.45
C TYR A 19 1.96 -21.95 6.93
N LEU A 20 1.81 -23.11 6.28
CA LEU A 20 1.88 -23.25 4.83
C LEU A 20 0.74 -22.50 4.11
N GLN A 21 -0.47 -22.51 4.67
CA GLN A 21 -1.61 -21.71 4.18
C GLN A 21 -1.31 -20.21 4.27
N ILE A 22 -0.78 -19.75 5.39
CA ILE A 22 -0.37 -18.35 5.58
C ILE A 22 0.77 -18.00 4.63
N ILE A 23 1.81 -18.84 4.53
CA ILE A 23 2.99 -18.63 3.66
C ILE A 23 2.55 -18.58 2.19
N ARG A 24 1.70 -19.49 1.71
CA ARG A 24 1.22 -19.46 0.32
C ARG A 24 0.42 -18.21 -0.03
N VAL A 25 -0.24 -17.60 0.95
CA VAL A 25 -1.02 -16.37 0.77
C VAL A 25 -0.15 -15.11 0.95
N VAL A 26 0.89 -15.16 1.79
CA VAL A 26 1.74 -13.99 2.09
C VAL A 26 2.91 -13.85 1.11
N VAL A 27 3.51 -14.97 0.68
CA VAL A 27 4.67 -14.99 -0.23
C VAL A 27 4.40 -14.29 -1.58
N PRO A 28 3.31 -14.57 -2.32
CA PRO A 28 3.07 -13.88 -3.59
C PRO A 28 2.88 -12.38 -3.41
N GLN A 29 2.22 -11.95 -2.33
CA GLN A 29 2.04 -10.53 -2.00
C GLN A 29 3.37 -9.86 -1.67
N LEU A 30 4.23 -10.50 -0.87
CA LEU A 30 5.56 -9.99 -0.57
C LEU A 30 6.42 -9.87 -1.83
N LEU A 31 6.34 -10.85 -2.72
CA LEU A 31 7.04 -10.83 -4.00
C LEU A 31 6.61 -9.63 -4.85
N VAL A 32 5.30 -9.35 -4.95
CA VAL A 32 4.79 -8.19 -5.69
C VAL A 32 5.22 -6.87 -5.04
N ILE A 33 5.24 -6.78 -3.71
CA ILE A 33 5.71 -5.58 -3.00
C ILE A 33 7.19 -5.31 -3.26
N VAL A 34 8.03 -6.35 -3.17
CA VAL A 34 9.47 -6.24 -3.48
C VAL A 34 9.69 -5.86 -4.94
N LEU A 35 8.92 -6.46 -5.85
CA LEU A 35 8.94 -6.12 -7.27
C LEU A 35 8.59 -4.65 -7.49
N LEU A 36 7.51 -4.15 -6.87
CA LEU A 36 7.14 -2.73 -6.94
C LEU A 36 8.22 -1.81 -6.39
N PHE A 37 8.84 -2.17 -5.26
CA PHE A 37 9.91 -1.35 -4.68
C PHE A 37 11.12 -1.29 -5.62
N SER A 38 11.52 -2.42 -6.19
CA SER A 38 12.60 -2.47 -7.19
C SER A 38 12.25 -1.69 -8.46
N TYR A 39 10.99 -1.74 -8.89
CA TYR A 39 10.48 -1.02 -10.06
C TYR A 39 10.52 0.50 -9.86
N VAL A 40 10.12 0.97 -8.68
CA VAL A 40 10.21 2.39 -8.32
C VAL A 40 11.67 2.85 -8.29
N LEU A 41 12.57 2.10 -7.64
CA LEU A 41 13.99 2.46 -7.60
C LEU A 41 14.62 2.52 -9.00
N PHE A 42 14.31 1.55 -9.85
CA PHE A 42 14.76 1.53 -11.23
C PHE A 42 14.21 2.73 -12.02
N GLY A 43 12.91 3.01 -11.90
CA GLY A 43 12.26 4.16 -12.53
C GLY A 43 12.88 5.48 -12.08
N SER A 44 13.09 5.67 -10.78
CA SER A 44 13.73 6.87 -10.22
C SER A 44 15.15 7.07 -10.73
N GLY A 45 15.95 5.99 -10.83
CA GLY A 45 17.28 6.05 -11.45
C GLY A 45 17.23 6.47 -12.92
N MET A 46 16.28 5.94 -13.69
CA MET A 46 16.08 6.34 -15.09
C MET A 46 15.63 7.80 -15.21
N PHE A 47 14.73 8.27 -14.35
CA PHE A 47 14.28 9.67 -14.37
C PHE A 47 15.41 10.67 -14.12
N VAL A 48 16.35 10.35 -13.21
CA VAL A 48 17.56 11.17 -12.98
C VAL A 48 18.45 11.25 -14.22
N ILE A 49 18.58 10.14 -14.95
CA ILE A 49 19.47 10.07 -16.12
C ILE A 49 18.85 10.76 -17.35
N LEU A 50 17.51 10.73 -17.47
CA LEU A 50 16.79 11.27 -18.63
C LEU A 50 16.44 12.76 -18.50
N ASP A 51 16.49 13.32 -17.29
CA ASP A 51 16.16 14.73 -17.04
C ASP A 51 17.13 15.38 -16.05
N ASP A 52 17.97 16.28 -16.56
CA ASP A 52 18.94 17.05 -15.76
C ASP A 52 18.28 17.95 -14.71
N ASN A 53 17.01 18.33 -14.88
CA ASN A 53 16.29 19.12 -13.88
C ASN A 53 15.87 18.26 -12.70
N LEU A 54 15.45 17.02 -12.95
CA LEU A 54 15.17 16.06 -11.88
C LEU A 54 16.46 15.65 -11.18
N ALA A 55 17.59 15.58 -11.88
CA ALA A 55 18.89 15.27 -11.28
C ALA A 55 19.37 16.30 -10.23
N LYS A 56 18.82 17.52 -10.23
CA LYS A 56 19.11 18.55 -9.22
C LYS A 56 18.34 18.35 -7.91
N GLU A 57 17.21 17.64 -7.97
CA GLU A 57 16.37 17.34 -6.81
C GLU A 57 16.95 16.20 -5.98
N ASN A 58 16.54 16.08 -4.72
CA ASN A 58 17.00 14.97 -3.89
C ASN A 58 16.46 13.64 -4.42
N PHE A 59 17.25 12.58 -4.32
CA PHE A 59 16.83 11.25 -4.76
C PHE A 59 15.53 10.77 -4.08
N THR A 60 15.32 11.14 -2.82
CA THR A 60 14.08 10.86 -2.08
C THR A 60 12.86 11.50 -2.74
N ASP A 61 12.98 12.75 -3.21
CA ASP A 61 11.88 13.48 -3.85
C ASP A 61 11.53 12.85 -5.21
N ILE A 62 12.51 12.29 -5.92
CA ILE A 62 12.33 11.57 -7.19
C ILE A 62 11.68 10.20 -6.97
N ILE A 63 12.03 9.50 -5.89
CA ILE A 63 11.35 8.27 -5.46
C ILE A 63 9.90 8.57 -5.13
N LEU A 64 9.64 9.63 -4.36
CA LEU A 64 8.29 10.07 -4.03
C LEU A 64 7.51 10.47 -5.28
N PHE A 65 8.12 11.17 -6.23
CA PHE A 65 7.53 11.46 -7.54
C PHE A 65 7.16 10.17 -8.28
N SER A 66 8.08 9.23 -8.39
CA SER A 66 7.85 7.95 -9.09
C SER A 66 6.72 7.14 -8.45
N PHE A 67 6.71 7.04 -7.11
CA PHE A 67 5.67 6.35 -6.35
C PHE A 67 4.30 7.04 -6.48
N THR A 68 4.26 8.36 -6.37
CA THR A 68 2.99 9.14 -6.43
C THR A 68 2.41 9.17 -7.84
N THR A 69 3.24 9.10 -8.89
CA THR A 69 2.79 8.89 -10.27
C THR A 69 2.12 7.53 -10.43
N LEU A 70 2.70 6.45 -9.88
CA LEU A 70 2.08 5.13 -9.91
C LEU A 70 0.79 5.05 -9.08
N ALA A 71 0.74 5.77 -7.96
CA ALA A 71 -0.44 5.92 -7.14
C ALA A 71 -1.48 6.88 -7.76
N THR A 72 -1.19 7.49 -8.92
CA THR A 72 -2.05 8.47 -9.61
C THR A 72 -2.38 9.71 -8.78
N ILE A 73 -1.57 10.03 -7.77
CA ILE A 73 -1.73 11.23 -6.93
C ILE A 73 -1.23 12.47 -7.68
N GLY A 74 -0.01 12.39 -8.24
CA GLY A 74 0.58 13.42 -9.10
C GLY A 74 0.60 14.83 -8.51
N TYR A 75 1.42 15.07 -7.48
CA TYR A 75 1.50 16.38 -6.80
C TYR A 75 1.82 17.57 -7.72
N GLY A 76 2.43 17.35 -8.87
CA GLY A 76 2.73 18.38 -9.86
C GLY A 76 3.86 19.35 -9.49
N ASN A 77 4.42 19.27 -8.27
CA ASN A 77 5.56 20.09 -7.84
C ASN A 77 6.86 19.72 -8.58
N ILE A 78 7.05 18.44 -8.87
CA ILE A 78 8.20 17.91 -9.61
C ILE A 78 7.62 17.18 -10.83
N SER A 79 8.12 17.49 -12.02
CA SER A 79 7.63 16.88 -13.27
C SER A 79 8.73 16.83 -14.34
N PRO A 80 8.74 15.77 -15.19
CA PRO A 80 9.71 15.65 -16.26
C PRO A 80 9.50 16.76 -17.30
N SER A 81 10.54 17.54 -17.53
CA SER A 81 10.58 18.64 -18.49
C SER A 81 11.12 18.19 -19.85
N THR A 82 11.94 17.14 -19.90
CA THR A 82 12.49 16.62 -21.17
C THR A 82 11.46 15.72 -21.91
N PRO A 83 11.38 15.80 -23.25
CA PRO A 83 10.45 14.97 -24.02
C PRO A 83 10.73 13.47 -23.87
N LEU A 84 11.99 13.10 -23.67
CA LEU A 84 12.41 11.71 -23.46
C LEU A 84 11.94 11.17 -22.10
N ALA A 85 12.09 11.96 -21.02
CA ALA A 85 11.60 11.58 -19.70
C ALA A 85 10.07 11.54 -19.64
N GLN A 86 9.38 12.40 -20.39
CA GLN A 86 7.92 12.36 -20.52
C GLN A 86 7.43 11.08 -21.22
N LEU A 87 8.06 10.68 -22.32
CA LEU A 87 7.74 9.42 -23.01
C LEU A 87 7.99 8.22 -22.09
N PHE A 88 9.13 8.21 -21.39
CA PHE A 88 9.43 7.18 -20.40
C PHE A 88 8.38 7.14 -19.29
N CYS A 89 7.94 8.30 -18.78
CA CYS A 89 6.90 8.39 -17.76
C CYS A 89 5.58 7.74 -18.18
N ILE A 90 5.16 7.95 -19.43
CA ILE A 90 3.94 7.36 -19.98
C ILE A 90 4.05 5.84 -20.00
N VAL A 91 5.15 5.31 -20.56
CA VAL A 91 5.39 3.85 -20.63
C VAL A 91 5.47 3.25 -19.23
N PHE A 92 6.20 3.91 -18.33
CA PHE A 92 6.35 3.51 -16.93
C PHE A 92 5.00 3.45 -16.20
N SER A 93 4.10 4.40 -16.48
CA SER A 93 2.78 4.46 -15.85
C SER A 93 1.85 3.34 -16.34
N ILE A 94 1.89 3.00 -17.63
CA ILE A 94 1.04 1.94 -18.21
C ILE A 94 1.26 0.59 -17.53
N PHE A 95 2.50 0.23 -17.21
CA PHE A 95 2.81 -1.02 -16.52
C PHE A 95 2.73 -0.91 -15.00
N GLY A 96 3.12 0.23 -14.43
CA GLY A 96 3.17 0.41 -12.99
C GLY A 96 1.81 0.62 -12.32
N ILE A 97 0.84 1.27 -13.00
CA ILE A 97 -0.50 1.50 -12.44
C ILE A 97 -1.24 0.18 -12.18
N PRO A 98 -1.36 -0.77 -13.13
CA PRO A 98 -2.01 -2.06 -12.88
C PRO A 98 -1.37 -2.84 -11.72
N MET A 99 -0.04 -2.84 -11.64
CA MET A 99 0.70 -3.49 -10.54
C MET A 99 0.40 -2.84 -9.19
N THR A 100 0.36 -1.50 -9.16
CA THR A 100 0.05 -0.74 -7.95
C THR A 100 -1.40 -0.96 -7.52
N LEU A 101 -2.35 -0.97 -8.45
CA LEU A 101 -3.77 -1.26 -8.18
C LEU A 101 -3.97 -2.68 -7.61
N LEU A 102 -3.28 -3.68 -8.16
CA LEU A 102 -3.33 -5.05 -7.64
C LEU A 102 -2.82 -5.12 -6.21
N THR A 103 -1.71 -4.43 -5.93
CA THR A 103 -1.11 -4.37 -4.59
C THR A 103 -2.04 -3.65 -3.62
N LEU A 104 -2.64 -2.53 -4.04
CA LEU A 104 -3.58 -1.76 -3.24
C LEU A 104 -4.85 -2.55 -2.93
N ALA A 105 -5.39 -3.31 -3.89
CA ALA A 105 -6.55 -4.18 -3.69
C ALA A 105 -6.27 -5.27 -2.64
N ASN A 106 -5.09 -5.88 -2.70
CA ASN A 106 -4.67 -6.87 -1.71
C ASN A 106 -4.44 -6.23 -0.34
N LEU A 107 -3.77 -5.09 -0.28
CA LEU A 107 -3.57 -4.31 0.95
C LEU A 107 -4.92 -3.95 1.60
N GLY A 108 -5.90 -3.50 0.81
CA GLY A 108 -7.24 -3.16 1.27
C GLY A 108 -7.98 -4.33 1.95
N LYS A 109 -7.79 -5.56 1.47
CA LYS A 109 -8.34 -6.77 2.11
C LYS A 109 -7.72 -7.01 3.49
N TYR A 110 -6.39 -6.85 3.62
CA TYR A 110 -5.71 -7.00 4.91
C TYR A 110 -6.09 -5.89 5.89
N LEU A 111 -6.17 -4.65 5.43
CA LEU A 111 -6.61 -3.51 6.25
C LEU A 111 -8.05 -3.70 6.76
N THR A 112 -8.94 -4.22 5.91
CA THR A 112 -10.31 -4.54 6.33
C THR A 112 -10.33 -5.63 7.40
N LYS A 113 -9.52 -6.69 7.23
CA LYS A 113 -9.41 -7.79 8.20
C LYS A 113 -8.81 -7.32 9.54
N SER A 114 -7.75 -6.50 9.51
CA SER A 114 -7.14 -5.95 10.72
C SER A 114 -8.08 -4.98 11.44
N TYR A 115 -8.83 -4.16 10.68
CA TYR A 115 -9.84 -3.26 11.24
C TYR A 115 -10.95 -4.02 11.98
N TRP A 116 -11.52 -5.08 11.37
CA TRP A 116 -12.53 -5.91 12.04
C TRP A 116 -11.98 -6.62 13.27
N MET A 117 -10.74 -7.10 13.21
CA MET A 117 -10.08 -7.74 14.34
C MET A 117 -9.84 -6.75 15.51
N ALA A 118 -9.41 -5.53 15.20
CA ALA A 118 -9.26 -4.46 16.19
C ALA A 118 -10.61 -4.07 16.82
N LEU A 119 -11.70 -3.96 16.05
CA LEU A 119 -13.04 -3.66 16.57
C LEU A 119 -13.57 -4.73 17.55
N VAL A 120 -13.29 -6.01 17.28
CA VAL A 120 -13.66 -7.12 18.18
C VAL A 120 -12.84 -7.06 19.48
N CYS A 121 -11.54 -6.78 19.39
CA CYS A 121 -10.69 -6.56 20.57
C CYS A 121 -11.12 -5.34 21.41
N LEU A 122 -11.71 -4.32 20.77
CA LEU A 122 -12.26 -3.13 21.42
C LEU A 122 -13.63 -3.36 22.10
N GLY A 123 -14.12 -4.60 22.18
CA GLY A 123 -15.29 -4.96 23.00
C GLY A 123 -16.63 -4.46 22.46
N ARG A 124 -16.70 -3.99 21.21
CA ARG A 124 -17.98 -3.68 20.56
C ARG A 124 -18.57 -4.96 19.99
N GLU A 125 -19.62 -5.45 20.63
CA GLU A 125 -20.38 -6.65 20.26
C GLU A 125 -21.15 -6.44 18.94
N ILE A 126 -20.42 -6.36 17.82
CA ILE A 126 -21.01 -6.26 16.48
C ILE A 126 -21.20 -7.69 15.97
N ARG A 127 -22.44 -8.15 16.08
CA ARG A 127 -22.94 -9.47 15.70
C ARG A 127 -22.57 -9.82 14.25
N TRP A 128 -21.77 -10.89 14.09
CA TRP A 128 -21.27 -11.50 12.85
C TRP A 128 -22.37 -11.85 11.83
N ARG A 129 -22.92 -10.88 11.09
CA ARG A 129 -23.75 -11.15 9.89
C ARG A 129 -23.14 -10.54 8.63
N ALA A 130 -22.90 -11.43 7.67
CA ALA A 130 -22.71 -11.22 6.24
C ALA A 130 -21.35 -10.68 5.77
N CYS A 131 -20.39 -11.61 5.74
CA CYS A 131 -19.35 -11.68 4.72
C CYS A 131 -20.01 -12.02 3.37
N GLU A 132 -20.31 -11.02 2.54
CA GLU A 132 -20.52 -11.26 1.09
C GLU A 132 -20.30 -10.01 0.21
N ASN A 133 -20.24 -8.82 0.80
CA ASN A 133 -19.76 -7.64 0.09
C ASN A 133 -18.90 -6.82 1.04
N SER A 134 -17.57 -6.93 0.88
CA SER A 134 -16.57 -6.13 1.58
C SER A 134 -16.72 -4.65 1.22
N LYS A 135 -17.75 -3.99 1.73
CA LYS A 135 -17.91 -2.55 1.75
C LYS A 135 -17.74 -2.15 3.21
N LEU A 136 -16.80 -1.25 3.49
CA LEU A 136 -16.68 -0.69 4.84
C LEU A 136 -18.05 -0.10 5.22
N PRO A 137 -18.49 -0.23 6.49
CA PRO A 137 -19.76 0.36 6.92
C PRO A 137 -19.75 1.85 6.54
N LEU A 138 -20.81 2.31 5.86
CA LEU A 138 -21.01 3.71 5.51
C LEU A 138 -20.67 4.69 6.66
N PRO A 139 -21.03 4.43 7.93
CA PRO A 139 -20.64 5.32 9.03
C PRO A 139 -19.13 5.36 9.27
N THR A 140 -18.37 4.30 9.01
CA THR A 140 -16.92 4.30 9.17
C THR A 140 -16.24 5.15 8.10
N ILE A 141 -16.68 5.02 6.84
CA ILE A 141 -16.19 5.87 5.74
C ILE A 141 -16.54 7.32 6.02
N LEU A 142 -17.77 7.61 6.48
CA LEU A 142 -18.18 8.95 6.87
C LEU A 142 -17.34 9.49 8.03
N THR A 143 -17.04 8.70 9.06
CA THR A 143 -16.16 9.14 10.16
C THR A 143 -14.74 9.40 9.69
N LEU A 144 -14.16 8.54 8.85
CA LEU A 144 -12.84 8.75 8.29
C LEU A 144 -12.82 10.00 7.39
N PHE A 145 -13.84 10.20 6.57
CA PHE A 145 -13.96 11.36 5.68
C PHE A 145 -14.12 12.67 6.47
N ILE A 146 -14.92 12.68 7.55
CA ILE A 146 -15.08 13.82 8.46
C ILE A 146 -13.76 14.11 9.18
N ILE A 147 -13.04 13.09 9.65
CA ILE A 147 -11.73 13.24 10.29
C ILE A 147 -10.72 13.80 9.29
N THR A 148 -10.68 13.28 8.05
CA THR A 148 -9.81 13.80 6.99
C THR A 148 -10.14 15.26 6.68
N PHE A 149 -11.42 15.63 6.58
CA PHE A 149 -11.86 17.00 6.31
C PHE A 149 -11.48 17.95 7.46
N ALA A 150 -11.69 17.54 8.72
CA ALA A 150 -11.32 18.32 9.89
C ALA A 150 -9.80 18.52 10.03
N ILE A 151 -9.01 17.51 9.66
CA ILE A 151 -7.54 17.61 9.63
C ILE A 151 -7.10 18.54 8.49
N LEU A 152 -7.71 18.44 7.30
CA LEU A 152 -7.40 19.31 6.17
C LEU A 152 -7.74 20.77 6.46
N GLU A 153 -8.87 21.03 7.11
CA GLU A 153 -9.28 22.35 7.57
C GLU A 153 -8.33 22.90 8.65
N SER A 154 -7.90 22.05 9.60
CA SER A 154 -6.91 22.42 10.61
C SER A 154 -5.53 22.74 10.03
N ILE A 155 -5.11 22.03 8.97
CA ILE A 155 -3.86 22.29 8.26
C ILE A 155 -3.97 23.56 7.41
N SER A 156 -5.10 23.75 6.73
CA SER A 156 -5.40 24.96 5.94
C SER A 156 -5.40 26.22 6.82
N LEU A 157 -6.01 26.15 8.00
CA LEU A 157 -6.00 27.25 8.99
C LEU A 157 -4.59 27.55 9.54
N ARG A 158 -3.72 26.53 9.67
CA ARG A 158 -2.32 26.72 10.09
C ARG A 158 -1.40 27.24 8.97
N VAL A 159 -1.73 26.95 7.71
CA VAL A 159 -0.95 27.40 6.54
C VAL A 159 -1.35 28.81 6.09
N ILE A 160 -2.61 29.22 6.29
CA ILE A 160 -3.15 30.50 5.78
C ILE A 160 -3.03 31.65 6.80
N GLY A 161 -2.65 31.39 8.05
CA GLY A 161 -2.10 32.41 8.97
C GLY A 161 -2.86 33.75 8.97
N TRP A 162 -4.13 33.74 9.36
CA TRP A 162 -4.78 34.97 9.82
C TRP A 162 -4.74 34.99 11.36
N HIS A 163 -3.78 35.77 11.84
CA HIS A 163 -3.62 36.41 13.15
C HIS A 163 -4.16 35.73 14.43
#